data_AF-A0A561X108-F1
#
_entry.id   AF-A0A561X108-F1
#
_cell.length_a   1.000
_cell.length_b   1.000
_cell.length_c   1.000
_cell.angle_alpha   90.00
_cell.angle_beta   90.00
_cell.angle_gamma   90.00
#
_symmetry.space_group_name_H-M   'P 1'
#
loop_
_entity.id
_entity.type
_entity.pdbx_description
1 polymer ?
#
loop_
_entity_poly.entity_id
_entity_poly.type
_entity_poly.pdbx_seq_one_letter_code
_entity_poly.pdbx_strand_id
1 'polypeptide(L)'
;MLTMISLLTALIVLLCLALLRSPLSRKRDQLLLAVYAGCLALLLAVLSNHKSWAQTRDRFQHFVQETIVPLVNHDQAANADKSTLKSTVLIDAPLISQLPELPRGCEVTSLAMLLNHAGVRVDKMTLARQVRKNPTPYQVKNGRVFYGHPNEGFVGDMYTLSKPGYGVYHKPIKELAERYLPTQIVDLTGQSFEHIYDYVAKGSPVWVITNTTFRPLPPSAFREWQTPQGPIKITYREHAVLITGYDEQYIYFNDPLTAIKNQKAPKQEFIAAWVQMGRQAITYRR
;
A
#
# COMPACT_ATOMS: atom_id res chain seq x y z
N MET A 1 -2.44 -14.49 17.42
CA MET A 1 -2.56 -15.91 16.98
C MET A 1 -2.39 -16.87 18.15
N LEU A 2 -1.33 -16.73 18.98
CA LEU A 2 -1.21 -17.50 20.22
C LEU A 2 -2.44 -17.38 21.14
N THR A 3 -3.00 -16.16 21.30
CA THR A 3 -4.13 -15.89 22.18
C THR A 3 -5.43 -16.62 21.81
N MET A 4 -5.72 -16.82 20.52
CA MET A 4 -6.89 -17.58 20.09
C MET A 4 -6.71 -19.09 20.27
N ILE A 5 -5.49 -19.60 20.10
CA ILE A 5 -5.16 -21.01 20.31
C ILE A 5 -5.29 -21.34 21.81
N SER A 6 -4.81 -20.45 22.69
CA SER A 6 -4.94 -20.59 24.14
C SER A 6 -6.40 -20.60 24.63
N LEU A 7 -7.28 -19.81 24.01
CA LEU A 7 -8.72 -19.77 24.36
C LEU A 7 -9.45 -21.03 23.90
N LEU A 8 -9.10 -21.56 22.72
CA LEU A 8 -9.71 -22.77 22.18
C LEU A 8 -9.28 -24.01 22.99
N THR A 9 -8.02 -24.09 23.42
CA THR A 9 -7.55 -25.19 24.28
C THR A 9 -8.19 -25.13 25.66
N ALA A 10 -8.35 -23.95 26.24
CA ALA A 10 -9.05 -23.77 27.52
C ALA A 10 -10.52 -24.21 27.46
N LEU A 11 -11.23 -23.88 26.36
CA LEU A 11 -12.62 -24.29 26.16
C LEU A 11 -12.77 -25.81 26.03
N ILE A 12 -11.86 -26.47 25.30
CA ILE A 12 -11.84 -27.93 25.14
C ILE A 12 -11.58 -28.62 26.50
N VAL A 13 -10.65 -28.11 27.29
CA VAL A 13 -10.35 -28.65 28.63
C VAL A 13 -11.55 -28.51 29.57
N LEU A 14 -12.25 -27.37 29.56
CA LEU A 14 -13.45 -27.15 30.36
C LEU A 14 -14.60 -28.09 29.97
N LEU A 15 -14.80 -28.32 28.67
CA LEU A 15 -15.76 -29.30 28.16
C LEU A 15 -15.40 -30.73 28.60
N CYS A 16 -14.12 -31.12 28.54
CA CYS A 16 -13.67 -32.42 29.03
C CYS A 16 -13.90 -32.61 30.55
N LEU A 17 -13.62 -31.57 31.36
CA LEU A 17 -13.84 -31.60 32.81
C LEU A 17 -15.33 -31.69 33.19
N ALA A 18 -16.20 -31.00 32.44
CA ALA A 18 -17.65 -31.08 32.66
C ALA A 18 -18.21 -32.48 32.35
N LEU A 19 -17.58 -33.21 31.43
CA LEU A 19 -18.02 -34.54 31.00
C LEU A 19 -17.57 -35.66 31.95
N LEU A 20 -16.45 -35.48 32.67
CA LEU A 20 -15.94 -36.42 33.70
C LEU A 20 -16.83 -36.51 34.96
N ARG A 21 -17.76 -35.56 35.18
CA ARG A 21 -18.60 -35.48 36.39
C ARG A 21 -19.92 -36.27 36.33
N SER A 22 -20.15 -37.06 35.29
CA SER A 22 -21.48 -37.66 35.07
C SER A 22 -21.40 -39.14 34.70
N PRO A 23 -22.32 -40.00 35.18
CA PRO A 23 -22.25 -41.44 34.97
C PRO A 23 -22.36 -41.80 33.48
N LEU A 24 -21.46 -42.68 33.05
CA LEU A 24 -21.23 -43.07 31.65
C LEU A 24 -22.35 -44.00 31.16
N SER A 25 -22.90 -43.72 29.98
CA SER A 25 -23.82 -44.61 29.28
C SER A 25 -23.34 -44.84 27.85
N ARG A 26 -23.58 -46.04 27.30
CA ARG A 26 -23.05 -46.50 26.00
C ARG A 26 -23.37 -45.57 24.81
N LYS A 27 -24.46 -44.80 24.88
CA LYS A 27 -24.82 -43.77 23.88
C LYS A 27 -23.98 -42.49 23.99
N ARG A 28 -23.50 -42.16 25.20
CA ARG A 28 -22.61 -41.01 25.44
C ARG A 28 -21.19 -41.29 24.96
N ASP A 29 -20.72 -42.54 25.02
CA ASP A 29 -19.40 -42.92 24.48
C ASP A 29 -19.32 -42.72 22.97
N GLN A 30 -20.38 -43.07 22.24
CA GLN A 30 -20.47 -42.82 20.78
C GLN A 30 -20.52 -41.32 20.46
N LEU A 31 -21.20 -40.52 21.28
CA LEU A 31 -21.24 -39.06 21.13
C LEU A 31 -19.87 -38.43 21.42
N LEU A 32 -19.17 -38.92 22.44
CA LEU A 32 -17.81 -38.48 22.78
C LEU A 32 -16.84 -38.79 21.63
N LEU A 33 -16.87 -40.01 21.09
CA LEU A 33 -16.08 -40.39 19.92
C LEU A 33 -16.34 -39.49 18.71
N ALA A 34 -17.60 -39.14 18.45
CA ALA A 34 -17.96 -38.21 17.37
C ALA A 34 -17.43 -36.79 17.60
N VAL A 35 -17.51 -36.28 18.84
CA VAL A 35 -16.97 -34.96 19.20
C VAL A 35 -15.45 -34.94 19.08
N TYR A 36 -14.75 -35.97 19.55
CA TYR A 36 -13.30 -36.10 19.41
C TYR A 36 -12.87 -36.16 17.94
N ALA A 37 -13.57 -36.94 17.11
CA ALA A 37 -13.31 -37.01 15.68
C ALA A 37 -13.53 -35.64 14.98
N GLY A 38 -14.58 -34.91 15.37
CA GLY A 38 -14.86 -33.57 14.86
C GLY A 38 -13.78 -32.54 15.24
N CYS A 39 -13.36 -32.53 16.51
CA CYS A 39 -12.29 -31.67 17.00
C CYS A 39 -10.95 -31.99 16.32
N LEU A 40 -10.63 -33.28 16.12
CA LEU A 40 -9.42 -33.71 15.41
C LEU A 40 -9.47 -33.27 13.94
N ALA A 41 -10.61 -33.42 13.25
CA ALA A 41 -10.78 -32.95 11.88
C ALA A 41 -10.62 -31.43 11.77
N LEU A 42 -11.15 -30.66 12.73
CA LEU A 42 -11.00 -29.20 12.77
C LEU A 42 -9.56 -28.78 13.03
N LEU A 43 -8.85 -29.47 13.94
CA LEU A 43 -7.44 -29.27 14.21
C LEU A 43 -6.60 -29.57 12.96
N LEU A 44 -6.88 -30.68 12.27
CA LEU A 44 -6.23 -31.04 11.02
C LEU A 44 -6.52 -30.04 9.90
N ALA A 45 -7.72 -29.46 9.83
CA ALA A 45 -8.07 -28.40 8.88
C ALA A 45 -7.35 -27.07 9.18
N VAL A 46 -7.16 -26.73 10.45
CA VAL A 46 -6.36 -25.56 10.86
C VAL A 46 -4.87 -25.78 10.56
N LEU A 47 -4.35 -26.98 10.82
CA LEU A 47 -2.97 -27.37 10.53
C LEU A 47 -2.71 -27.51 9.01
N SER A 48 -3.68 -27.96 8.22
CA SER A 48 -3.57 -28.01 6.76
C SER A 48 -3.62 -26.63 6.12
N ASN A 49 -4.34 -25.67 6.72
CA ASN A 49 -4.27 -24.26 6.34
C ASN A 49 -2.91 -23.63 6.67
N HIS A 50 -2.23 -24.07 7.74
CA HIS A 50 -0.86 -23.58 8.05
C HIS A 50 0.17 -23.98 6.98
N LYS A 51 0.04 -25.17 6.36
CA LYS A 51 0.87 -25.56 5.22
C LYS A 51 0.63 -24.67 4.00
N SER A 52 -0.60 -24.24 3.76
CA SER A 52 -0.93 -23.29 2.68
C SER A 52 -0.27 -21.92 2.89
N TRP A 53 -0.21 -21.41 4.13
CA TRP A 53 0.47 -20.13 4.42
C TRP A 53 1.99 -20.22 4.34
N ALA A 54 2.59 -21.31 4.80
CA ALA A 54 4.03 -21.55 4.65
C ALA A 54 4.40 -21.68 3.16
N GLN A 55 3.64 -22.45 2.39
CA GLN A 55 3.84 -22.58 0.94
C GLN A 55 3.55 -21.27 0.19
N THR A 56 2.57 -20.49 0.61
CA THR A 56 2.29 -19.17 0.01
C THR A 56 3.42 -18.19 0.31
N ARG A 57 3.96 -18.21 1.54
CA ARG A 57 5.13 -17.42 1.91
C ARG A 57 6.37 -17.86 1.14
N ASP A 58 6.61 -19.16 1.02
CA ASP A 58 7.78 -19.70 0.32
C ASP A 58 7.67 -19.44 -1.19
N ARG A 59 6.48 -19.61 -1.80
CA ARG A 59 6.23 -19.22 -3.21
C ARG A 59 6.35 -17.71 -3.43
N PHE A 60 5.94 -16.90 -2.45
CA PHE A 60 6.12 -15.46 -2.52
C PHE A 60 7.59 -15.08 -2.38
N GLN A 61 8.34 -15.67 -1.45
CA GLN A 61 9.78 -15.48 -1.32
C GLN A 61 10.51 -15.93 -2.58
N HIS A 62 10.10 -17.05 -3.17
CA HIS A 62 10.64 -17.55 -4.42
C HIS A 62 10.31 -16.62 -5.60
N PHE A 63 9.07 -16.10 -5.68
CA PHE A 63 8.69 -15.09 -6.67
C PHE A 63 9.47 -13.79 -6.51
N VAL A 64 9.67 -13.33 -5.28
CA VAL A 64 10.54 -12.18 -4.98
C VAL A 64 11.96 -12.50 -5.42
N GLN A 65 12.51 -13.65 -5.08
CA GLN A 65 13.90 -14.00 -5.35
C GLN A 65 14.19 -14.28 -6.83
N GLU A 66 13.25 -14.87 -7.57
CA GLU A 66 13.46 -15.24 -8.97
C GLU A 66 12.94 -14.24 -9.98
N THR A 67 11.98 -13.40 -9.59
CA THR A 67 11.38 -12.44 -10.52
C THR A 67 11.70 -11.01 -10.12
N ILE A 68 11.51 -10.63 -8.86
CA ILE A 68 11.72 -9.24 -8.42
C ILE A 68 13.22 -8.93 -8.27
N VAL A 69 13.98 -9.78 -7.57
CA VAL A 69 15.41 -9.55 -7.29
C VAL A 69 16.24 -9.47 -8.58
N PRO A 70 16.04 -10.32 -9.61
CA PRO A 70 16.76 -10.19 -10.87
C PRO A 70 16.33 -8.96 -11.66
N LEU A 71 15.06 -8.55 -11.63
CA LEU A 71 14.62 -7.29 -12.24
C LEU A 71 15.25 -6.06 -11.54
N VAL A 72 15.40 -6.11 -10.21
CA VAL A 72 16.10 -5.08 -9.44
C VAL A 72 17.61 -5.09 -9.72
N ASN A 73 18.24 -6.27 -9.73
CA ASN A 73 19.68 -6.42 -9.92
C ASN A 73 20.12 -6.17 -11.36
N HIS A 74 19.29 -6.49 -12.35
CA HIS A 74 19.59 -6.25 -13.76
C HIS A 74 19.55 -4.75 -14.09
N ASP A 75 18.71 -3.97 -13.40
CA ASP A 75 18.74 -2.50 -13.45
C ASP A 75 19.97 -1.92 -12.72
N GLN A 76 20.47 -2.59 -11.67
CA GLN A 76 21.68 -2.16 -10.94
C GLN A 76 23.00 -2.49 -11.64
N ALA A 77 23.07 -3.60 -12.38
CA ALA A 77 24.30 -4.02 -13.09
C ALA A 77 24.69 -3.10 -14.26
N ALA A 78 23.75 -2.30 -14.79
CA ALA A 78 24.00 -1.38 -15.89
C ALA A 78 24.59 -0.02 -15.45
N ASN A 79 24.64 0.28 -14.14
CA ASN A 79 25.11 1.57 -13.61
C ASN A 79 26.19 1.39 -12.53
N ALA A 80 27.17 0.53 -12.80
CA ALA A 80 28.35 0.39 -11.96
C ALA A 80 29.37 1.52 -12.20
N ASP A 81 28.94 2.77 -11.97
CA ASP A 81 29.85 3.80 -11.47
C ASP A 81 29.38 4.15 -10.06
N LYS A 82 30.07 3.61 -9.07
CA LYS A 82 29.73 3.73 -7.65
C LYS A 82 29.95 5.17 -7.19
N SER A 83 28.97 6.01 -7.46
CA SER A 83 28.68 7.16 -6.61
C SER A 83 28.39 6.63 -5.21
N THR A 84 29.17 7.09 -4.23
CA THR A 84 28.98 6.83 -2.82
C THR A 84 27.67 7.47 -2.36
N LEU A 85 26.54 6.80 -2.62
CA LEU A 85 25.27 7.13 -1.99
C LEU A 85 25.52 7.21 -0.49
N LYS A 86 25.21 8.36 0.12
CA LYS A 86 25.25 8.53 1.57
C LYS A 86 24.46 7.37 2.19
N SER A 87 25.06 6.68 3.16
CA SER A 87 24.47 5.49 3.80
C SER A 87 23.11 5.78 4.44
N THR A 88 22.90 7.02 4.86
CA THR A 88 21.63 7.53 5.37
C THR A 88 21.39 8.95 4.88
N VAL A 89 20.17 9.21 4.40
CA VAL A 89 19.69 10.53 3.99
C VAL A 89 18.33 10.78 4.63
N LEU A 90 18.14 11.98 5.17
CA LEU A 90 16.85 12.43 5.66
C LEU A 90 16.67 13.91 5.33
N ILE A 91 15.58 14.23 4.67
CA ILE A 91 15.19 15.58 4.24
C ILE A 91 14.17 16.13 5.22
N ASP A 92 14.36 17.38 5.63
CA ASP A 92 13.38 18.11 6.42
C ASP A 92 12.31 18.73 5.51
N ALA A 93 11.28 17.94 5.16
CA ALA A 93 10.09 18.42 4.46
C ALA A 93 8.94 18.70 5.44
N PRO A 94 8.07 19.70 5.17
CA PRO A 94 6.90 19.94 6.01
C PRO A 94 5.97 18.72 6.01
N LEU A 95 5.37 18.44 7.17
CA LEU A 95 4.30 17.46 7.30
C LEU A 95 2.96 18.18 7.22
N ILE A 96 2.06 17.70 6.38
CA ILE A 96 0.69 18.19 6.27
C ILE A 96 -0.25 16.98 6.38
N SER A 97 -1.16 17.00 7.34
CA SER A 97 -2.23 16.00 7.44
C SER A 97 -3.29 16.25 6.38
N GLN A 98 -3.83 15.20 5.74
CA GLN A 98 -4.98 15.33 4.83
C GLN A 98 -6.29 15.56 5.59
N LEU A 99 -6.38 15.04 6.83
CA LEU A 99 -7.57 15.09 7.67
C LEU A 99 -7.65 16.40 8.46
N PRO A 100 -8.88 16.83 8.85
CA PRO A 100 -10.18 16.18 8.55
C PRO A 100 -10.75 16.47 7.15
N GLU A 101 -10.22 17.45 6.43
CA GLU A 101 -10.89 18.08 5.27
C GLU A 101 -10.90 17.20 4.02
N LEU A 102 -9.89 16.35 3.83
CA LEU A 102 -9.73 15.53 2.64
C LEU A 102 -9.58 14.03 2.99
N PRO A 103 -10.67 13.30 3.26
CA PRO A 103 -10.62 11.87 3.53
C PRO A 103 -9.95 11.03 2.44
N ARG A 104 -9.94 11.50 1.18
CA ARG A 104 -9.21 10.90 0.06
C ARG A 104 -8.24 11.88 -0.60
N GLY A 105 -7.52 12.68 0.20
CA GLY A 105 -6.63 13.73 -0.31
C GLY A 105 -5.15 13.43 -0.18
N CYS A 106 -4.74 12.16 -0.05
CA CYS A 106 -3.34 11.80 0.19
C CYS A 106 -2.42 12.35 -0.91
N GLU A 107 -2.86 12.33 -2.18
CA GLU A 107 -2.07 12.72 -3.34
C GLU A 107 -1.82 14.23 -3.37
N VAL A 108 -2.87 15.02 -3.25
CA VAL A 108 -2.78 16.49 -3.24
C VAL A 108 -2.12 17.01 -1.96
N THR A 109 -2.27 16.30 -0.85
CA THR A 109 -1.61 16.67 0.42
C THR A 109 -0.12 16.37 0.36
N SER A 110 0.26 15.20 -0.18
CA SER A 110 1.67 14.88 -0.43
C SER A 110 2.29 15.82 -1.47
N LEU A 111 1.54 16.25 -2.48
CA LEU A 111 1.98 17.28 -3.42
C LEU A 111 2.17 18.64 -2.73
N ALA A 112 1.28 19.03 -1.81
CA ALA A 112 1.47 20.25 -1.02
C ALA A 112 2.78 20.19 -0.22
N MET A 113 3.13 19.04 0.37
CA MET A 113 4.40 18.87 1.07
C MET A 113 5.60 19.02 0.12
N LEU A 114 5.54 18.42 -1.07
CA LEU A 114 6.58 18.54 -2.11
C LEU A 114 6.78 20.00 -2.53
N LEU A 115 5.69 20.70 -2.87
CA LEU A 115 5.72 22.09 -3.34
C LEU A 115 6.19 23.06 -2.24
N ASN A 116 5.75 22.88 -1.00
CA ASN A 116 6.22 23.70 0.12
C ASN A 116 7.73 23.50 0.38
N HIS A 117 8.23 22.27 0.28
CA HIS A 117 9.67 22.01 0.36
C HIS A 117 10.46 22.69 -0.78
N ALA A 118 9.85 22.82 -1.97
CA ALA A 118 10.42 23.57 -3.10
C ALA A 118 10.30 25.11 -2.96
N GLY A 119 9.79 25.62 -1.84
CA GLY A 119 9.62 27.05 -1.59
C GLY A 119 8.29 27.65 -2.10
N VAL A 120 7.40 26.84 -2.68
CA VAL A 120 6.08 27.28 -3.13
C VAL A 120 5.08 27.17 -1.98
N ARG A 121 4.55 28.32 -1.52
CA ARG A 121 3.50 28.36 -0.50
C ARG A 121 2.14 28.02 -1.10
N VAL A 122 1.71 26.78 -0.94
CA VAL A 122 0.38 26.32 -1.35
C VAL A 122 -0.17 25.28 -0.38
N ASP A 123 -1.46 25.34 -0.11
CA ASP A 123 -2.15 24.42 0.80
C ASP A 123 -2.89 23.28 0.05
N LYS A 124 -3.14 22.19 0.77
CA LYS A 124 -3.84 20.99 0.26
C LYS A 124 -5.24 21.29 -0.29
N MET A 125 -5.95 22.27 0.25
CA MET A 125 -7.32 22.60 -0.17
C MET A 125 -7.32 23.34 -1.50
N THR A 126 -6.34 24.21 -1.73
CA THR A 126 -6.10 24.86 -3.01
C THR A 126 -5.78 23.83 -4.09
N LEU A 127 -4.86 22.89 -3.80
CA LEU A 127 -4.54 21.80 -4.73
C LEU A 127 -5.73 20.85 -4.97
N ALA A 128 -6.52 20.55 -3.94
CA ALA A 128 -7.73 19.73 -4.03
C ALA A 128 -8.79 20.33 -4.98
N ARG A 129 -8.94 21.65 -4.98
CA ARG A 129 -9.83 22.38 -5.92
C ARG A 129 -9.29 22.38 -7.34
N GLN A 130 -7.97 22.49 -7.49
CA GLN A 130 -7.34 22.71 -8.79
C GLN A 130 -6.97 21.41 -9.53
N VAL A 131 -6.79 20.28 -8.84
CA VAL A 131 -6.48 19.01 -9.49
C VAL A 131 -7.60 18.64 -10.47
N ARG A 132 -7.23 18.23 -11.69
CA ARG A 132 -8.19 17.78 -12.71
C ARG A 132 -9.04 16.66 -12.13
N LYS A 133 -10.36 16.73 -12.33
CA LYS A 133 -11.31 15.70 -11.90
C LYS A 133 -11.68 14.83 -13.10
N ASN A 134 -11.82 13.53 -12.87
CA ASN A 134 -12.38 12.61 -13.86
C ASN A 134 -13.92 12.69 -13.79
N PRO A 135 -14.62 13.00 -14.90
CA PRO A 135 -16.07 13.20 -14.89
C PRO A 135 -16.88 11.90 -14.98
N THR A 136 -16.23 10.75 -15.15
CA THR A 136 -16.92 9.46 -15.36
C THR A 136 -17.72 9.08 -14.12
N PRO A 137 -19.05 8.88 -14.20
CA PRO A 137 -19.85 8.52 -13.04
C PRO A 137 -19.59 7.07 -12.61
N TYR A 138 -19.74 6.80 -11.31
CA TYR A 138 -19.68 5.44 -10.77
C TYR A 138 -20.93 4.66 -11.18
N GLN A 139 -20.75 3.51 -11.83
CA GLN A 139 -21.85 2.62 -12.20
C GLN A 139 -21.48 1.16 -11.93
N VAL A 140 -22.48 0.35 -11.59
CA VAL A 140 -22.34 -1.11 -11.52
C VAL A 140 -23.31 -1.73 -12.52
N LYS A 141 -22.79 -2.50 -13.48
CA LYS A 141 -23.59 -3.19 -14.50
C LYS A 141 -23.13 -4.63 -14.61
N ASN A 142 -24.07 -5.58 -14.49
CA ASN A 142 -23.78 -7.03 -14.59
C ASN A 142 -22.60 -7.47 -13.69
N GLY A 143 -22.55 -6.96 -12.46
CA GLY A 143 -21.48 -7.27 -11.49
C GLY A 143 -20.12 -6.61 -11.78
N ARG A 144 -19.98 -5.81 -12.84
CA ARG A 144 -18.76 -5.06 -13.17
C ARG A 144 -18.90 -3.60 -12.77
N VAL A 145 -17.81 -3.04 -12.24
CA VAL A 145 -17.72 -1.61 -11.91
C VAL A 145 -17.24 -0.84 -13.13
N PHE A 146 -17.96 0.22 -13.48
CA PHE A 146 -17.58 1.19 -14.49
C PHE A 146 -17.29 2.51 -13.79
N TYR A 147 -16.07 3.03 -13.94
CA TYR A 147 -15.70 4.29 -13.33
C TYR A 147 -14.53 4.97 -14.08
N GLY A 148 -14.04 6.08 -13.55
CA GLY A 148 -12.95 6.84 -14.15
C GLY A 148 -11.59 6.17 -14.00
N HIS A 149 -10.70 6.41 -14.96
CA HIS A 149 -9.28 6.07 -14.82
C HIS A 149 -8.55 7.19 -14.06
N PRO A 150 -7.77 6.88 -13.00
CA PRO A 150 -7.04 7.87 -12.20
C PRO A 150 -5.93 8.65 -12.95
N ASN A 151 -5.51 8.19 -14.13
CA ASN A 151 -4.57 8.92 -14.99
C ASN A 151 -5.26 10.07 -15.75
N GLU A 152 -6.60 10.06 -15.84
CA GLU A 152 -7.37 11.11 -16.52
C GLU A 152 -7.85 12.20 -15.56
N GLY A 153 -7.66 12.03 -14.25
CA GLY A 153 -8.07 12.98 -13.22
C GLY A 153 -8.44 12.27 -11.92
N PHE A 154 -8.67 13.03 -10.86
CA PHE A 154 -9.15 12.49 -9.59
C PHE A 154 -10.53 11.86 -9.76
N VAL A 155 -10.65 10.59 -9.37
CA VAL A 155 -11.85 9.79 -9.58
C VAL A 155 -12.74 9.85 -8.35
N GLY A 156 -13.89 10.54 -8.50
CA GLY A 156 -14.94 10.61 -7.50
C GLY A 156 -14.77 11.69 -6.44
N ASP A 157 -15.34 11.43 -5.26
CA ASP A 157 -15.41 12.43 -4.18
C ASP A 157 -14.19 12.36 -3.25
N MET A 158 -13.46 13.48 -3.18
CA MET A 158 -12.27 13.64 -2.33
C MET A 158 -12.62 14.01 -0.88
N TYR A 159 -13.77 14.65 -0.68
CA TYR A 159 -14.15 15.39 0.53
C TYR A 159 -15.02 14.56 1.48
N THR A 160 -15.68 13.51 1.00
CA THR A 160 -16.51 12.65 1.86
C THR A 160 -16.42 11.17 1.50
N LEU A 161 -16.32 10.33 2.53
CA LEU A 161 -16.34 8.87 2.37
C LEU A 161 -17.74 8.32 2.02
N SER A 162 -18.80 9.11 2.23
CA SER A 162 -20.19 8.72 1.94
C SER A 162 -20.50 8.59 0.45
N LYS A 163 -19.68 9.20 -0.42
CA LYS A 163 -19.82 9.12 -1.87
C LYS A 163 -18.70 8.25 -2.48
N PRO A 164 -18.94 7.64 -3.65
CA PRO A 164 -17.90 6.90 -4.37
C PRO A 164 -16.69 7.78 -4.67
N GLY A 165 -15.50 7.29 -4.35
CA GLY A 165 -14.25 8.00 -4.55
C GLY A 165 -13.07 7.05 -4.50
N TYR A 166 -11.99 7.46 -5.13
CA TYR A 166 -10.76 6.68 -5.22
C TYR A 166 -9.56 7.56 -4.99
N GLY A 167 -9.06 8.19 -6.05
CA GLY A 167 -7.79 8.87 -6.04
C GLY A 167 -7.40 9.38 -7.42
N VAL A 168 -6.16 9.77 -7.57
CA VAL A 168 -5.54 10.30 -8.80
C VAL A 168 -4.12 9.77 -8.95
N TYR A 169 -3.70 9.46 -10.17
CA TYR A 169 -2.37 8.93 -10.46
C TYR A 169 -1.40 10.04 -10.87
N HIS A 170 -0.17 9.66 -11.24
CA HIS A 170 0.90 10.60 -11.50
C HIS A 170 0.56 11.66 -12.58
N LYS A 171 -0.13 11.33 -13.67
CA LYS A 171 -0.30 12.28 -14.79
C LYS A 171 -0.99 13.59 -14.39
N PRO A 172 -2.18 13.60 -13.74
CA PRO A 172 -2.81 14.85 -13.33
C PRO A 172 -2.10 15.53 -12.16
N ILE A 173 -1.36 14.78 -11.33
CA ILE A 173 -0.52 15.37 -10.26
C ILE A 173 0.67 16.12 -10.86
N LYS A 174 1.34 15.57 -11.87
CA LYS A 174 2.41 16.23 -12.62
C LYS A 174 1.91 17.51 -13.25
N GLU A 175 0.79 17.45 -13.99
CA GLU A 175 0.16 18.61 -14.62
C GLU A 175 -0.15 19.71 -13.60
N LEU A 176 -0.71 19.34 -12.44
CA LEU A 176 -0.97 20.28 -11.36
C LEU A 176 0.33 20.88 -10.82
N ALA A 177 1.35 20.06 -10.56
CA ALA A 177 2.64 20.50 -10.04
C ALA A 177 3.36 21.46 -11.00
N GLU A 178 3.28 21.23 -12.31
CA GLU A 178 3.90 22.05 -13.34
C GLU A 178 3.33 23.47 -13.40
N ARG A 179 2.10 23.69 -12.93
CA ARG A 179 1.53 25.05 -12.78
C ARG A 179 2.24 25.88 -11.72
N TYR A 180 2.85 25.23 -10.73
CA TYR A 180 3.53 25.89 -9.61
C TYR A 180 5.05 25.95 -9.79
N LEU A 181 5.61 24.93 -10.44
CA LEU A 181 7.05 24.79 -10.69
C LEU A 181 7.28 24.50 -12.18
N PRO A 182 7.00 25.48 -13.07
CA PRO A 182 7.10 25.27 -14.51
C PRO A 182 8.52 24.86 -14.88
N THR A 183 8.63 23.84 -15.73
CA THR A 183 9.89 23.22 -16.18
C THR A 183 10.74 22.57 -15.09
N GLN A 184 10.39 22.65 -13.81
CA GLN A 184 11.17 22.05 -12.72
C GLN A 184 10.66 20.68 -12.29
N ILE A 185 9.39 20.36 -12.56
CA ILE A 185 8.82 19.04 -12.22
C ILE A 185 9.46 17.94 -13.05
N VAL A 186 9.78 16.83 -12.38
CA VAL A 186 10.31 15.62 -12.98
C VAL A 186 9.37 14.47 -12.64
N ASP A 187 8.88 13.79 -13.67
CA ASP A 187 8.10 12.56 -13.54
C ASP A 187 9.04 11.36 -13.66
N LEU A 188 9.25 10.69 -12.54
CA LEU A 188 10.10 9.49 -12.44
C LEU A 188 9.28 8.20 -12.67
N THR A 189 8.01 8.32 -13.08
CA THR A 189 7.13 7.18 -13.23
C THR A 189 7.68 6.17 -14.23
N GLY A 190 7.76 4.91 -13.82
CA GLY A 190 8.29 3.80 -14.62
C GLY A 190 9.80 3.60 -14.51
N GLN A 191 10.55 4.56 -13.95
CA GLN A 191 12.00 4.42 -13.74
C GLN A 191 12.33 3.42 -12.61
N SER A 192 13.60 3.10 -12.44
CA SER A 192 14.08 2.30 -11.31
C SER A 192 14.05 3.10 -10.01
N PHE A 193 13.99 2.41 -8.86
CA PHE A 193 14.00 3.08 -7.55
C PHE A 193 15.34 3.81 -7.28
N GLU A 194 16.41 3.48 -8.00
CA GLU A 194 17.71 4.17 -7.90
C GLU A 194 17.59 5.66 -8.21
N HIS A 195 16.74 6.03 -9.17
CA HIS A 195 16.49 7.44 -9.48
C HIS A 195 15.80 8.16 -8.30
N ILE A 196 14.98 7.46 -7.52
CA ILE A 196 14.40 8.04 -6.30
C ILE A 196 15.51 8.32 -5.28
N TYR A 197 16.47 7.39 -5.09
CA TYR A 197 17.61 7.64 -4.22
C TYR A 197 18.45 8.82 -4.67
N ASP A 198 18.72 8.97 -5.97
CA ASP A 198 19.50 10.08 -6.50
C ASP A 198 18.89 11.44 -6.18
N TYR A 199 17.58 11.60 -6.35
CA TYR A 199 16.90 12.85 -6.03
C TYR A 199 16.87 13.11 -4.52
N VAL A 200 16.58 12.08 -3.72
CA VAL A 200 16.56 12.19 -2.26
C VAL A 200 17.96 12.54 -1.73
N ALA A 201 19.01 11.91 -2.24
CA ALA A 201 20.41 12.20 -1.88
C ALA A 201 20.83 13.64 -2.23
N LYS A 202 20.27 14.20 -3.31
CA LYS A 202 20.43 15.62 -3.71
C LYS A 202 19.50 16.57 -2.94
N GLY A 203 18.72 16.06 -1.99
CA GLY A 203 17.86 16.84 -1.11
C GLY A 203 16.50 17.20 -1.71
N SER A 204 16.02 16.49 -2.72
CA SER A 204 14.68 16.66 -3.28
C SER A 204 13.81 15.48 -2.87
N PRO A 205 12.74 15.69 -2.06
CA PRO A 205 11.86 14.61 -1.67
C PRO A 205 11.03 14.14 -2.87
N VAL A 206 10.46 12.95 -2.78
CA VAL A 206 9.77 12.30 -3.92
C VAL A 206 8.36 11.90 -3.52
N TRP A 207 7.38 12.46 -4.20
CA TRP A 207 5.98 12.06 -4.12
C TRP A 207 5.80 10.71 -4.82
N VAL A 208 5.09 9.76 -4.21
CA VAL A 208 4.85 8.44 -4.81
C VAL A 208 3.44 7.91 -4.55
N ILE A 209 2.97 7.03 -5.43
CA ILE A 209 1.82 6.14 -5.14
C ILE A 209 2.33 4.81 -4.60
N THR A 210 1.74 4.36 -3.51
CA THR A 210 1.97 3.07 -2.86
C THR A 210 0.63 2.54 -2.33
N ASN A 211 0.64 1.73 -1.28
CA ASN A 211 -0.55 1.34 -0.56
C ASN A 211 -0.39 1.53 0.97
N THR A 212 -1.51 1.61 1.68
CA THR A 212 -1.57 1.85 3.14
C THR A 212 -0.86 0.83 4.03
N THR A 213 -0.40 -0.31 3.49
CA THR A 213 0.36 -1.31 4.26
C THR A 213 1.86 -1.26 4.01
N PHE A 214 2.30 -0.45 3.05
CA PHE A 214 3.69 -0.27 2.62
C PHE A 214 4.43 -1.58 2.29
N ARG A 215 3.67 -2.61 1.91
CA ARG A 215 4.15 -3.92 1.48
C ARG A 215 3.25 -4.45 0.34
N PRO A 216 3.70 -5.47 -0.41
CA PRO A 216 2.88 -6.07 -1.47
C PRO A 216 1.56 -6.61 -0.93
N LEU A 217 0.49 -6.32 -1.65
CA LEU A 217 -0.85 -6.80 -1.35
C LEU A 217 -1.15 -8.10 -2.11
N PRO A 218 -1.98 -9.00 -1.55
CA PRO A 218 -2.44 -10.18 -2.28
C PRO A 218 -3.33 -9.79 -3.48
N PRO A 219 -3.42 -10.61 -4.54
CA PRO A 219 -4.29 -10.34 -5.68
C PRO A 219 -5.76 -10.08 -5.31
N SER A 220 -6.25 -10.69 -4.23
CA SER A 220 -7.61 -10.49 -3.70
C SER A 220 -7.89 -9.08 -3.16
N ALA A 221 -6.85 -8.28 -2.91
CA ALA A 221 -6.99 -6.87 -2.52
C ALA A 221 -7.23 -5.95 -3.72
N PHE A 222 -7.14 -6.47 -4.95
CA PHE A 222 -7.36 -5.73 -6.18
C PHE A 222 -8.73 -6.03 -6.78
N ARG A 223 -9.26 -5.05 -7.49
CA ARG A 223 -10.52 -5.15 -8.25
C ARG A 223 -10.31 -4.55 -9.63
N GLU A 224 -10.97 -5.11 -10.62
CA GLU A 224 -10.95 -4.55 -11.96
C GLU A 224 -12.11 -3.59 -12.15
N TRP A 225 -11.82 -2.42 -12.70
CA TRP A 225 -12.79 -1.47 -13.20
C TRP A 225 -12.71 -1.41 -14.71
N GLN A 226 -13.87 -1.23 -15.33
CA GLN A 226 -13.98 -0.86 -16.73
C GLN A 226 -13.97 0.67 -16.81
N THR A 227 -13.01 1.25 -17.53
CA THR A 227 -12.92 2.70 -17.73
C THR A 227 -13.06 3.03 -19.21
N PRO A 228 -13.33 4.29 -19.58
CA PRO A 228 -13.32 4.71 -20.99
C PRO A 228 -11.98 4.45 -21.70
N GLN A 229 -10.87 4.38 -20.96
CA GLN A 229 -9.52 4.10 -21.47
C GLN A 229 -9.18 2.60 -21.49
N GLY A 230 -10.12 1.73 -21.09
CA GLY A 230 -9.92 0.29 -20.96
C GLY A 230 -9.94 -0.18 -19.50
N PRO A 231 -9.80 -1.50 -19.27
CA PRO A 231 -9.83 -2.07 -17.93
C PRO A 231 -8.59 -1.68 -17.12
N ILE A 232 -8.77 -1.44 -15.83
CA ILE A 232 -7.70 -1.15 -14.87
C ILE A 232 -7.90 -1.95 -13.60
N LYS A 233 -6.81 -2.45 -13.00
CA LYS A 233 -6.82 -3.02 -11.65
C LYS A 233 -6.52 -1.94 -10.63
N ILE A 234 -7.42 -1.75 -9.67
CA ILE A 234 -7.26 -0.82 -8.55
C ILE A 234 -7.28 -1.56 -7.23
N THR A 235 -6.81 -0.91 -6.17
CA THR A 235 -7.03 -1.34 -4.79
C THR A 235 -7.48 -0.15 -3.96
N TYR A 236 -8.53 -0.31 -3.13
CA TYR A 236 -8.95 0.73 -2.18
C TYR A 236 -7.96 0.94 -1.03
N ARG A 237 -6.81 0.25 -1.06
CA ARG A 237 -5.65 0.52 -0.21
C ARG A 237 -4.64 1.46 -0.85
N GLU A 238 -4.90 1.95 -2.06
CA GLU A 238 -4.07 2.98 -2.71
C GLU A 238 -3.81 4.13 -1.73
N HIS A 239 -2.57 4.64 -1.76
CA HIS A 239 -2.14 5.72 -0.90
C HIS A 239 -1.00 6.50 -1.53
N ALA A 240 -0.87 7.78 -1.20
CA ALA A 240 0.25 8.61 -1.60
C ALA A 240 0.98 9.18 -0.40
N VAL A 241 2.32 9.14 -0.47
CA VAL A 241 3.23 9.66 0.56
C VAL A 241 4.34 10.48 -0.07
N LEU A 242 5.04 11.28 0.75
CA LEU A 242 6.25 11.99 0.35
C LEU A 242 7.47 11.28 0.93
N ILE A 243 8.28 10.62 0.10
CA ILE A 243 9.57 10.05 0.51
C ILE A 243 10.51 11.19 0.90
N THR A 244 11.01 11.13 2.13
CA THR A 244 11.92 12.12 2.72
C THR A 244 13.30 11.55 3.00
N GLY A 245 13.50 10.24 2.91
CA GLY A 245 14.80 9.67 3.23
C GLY A 245 14.90 8.16 3.03
N TYR A 246 16.10 7.65 3.27
CA TYR A 246 16.41 6.23 3.31
C TYR A 246 17.64 6.00 4.18
N ASP A 247 17.75 4.80 4.73
CA ASP A 247 19.00 4.24 5.25
C ASP A 247 19.22 2.85 4.63
N GLU A 248 20.14 2.04 5.16
CA GLU A 248 20.37 0.67 4.67
C GLU A 248 19.11 -0.22 4.68
N GLN A 249 18.24 -0.08 5.69
CA GLN A 249 17.14 -1.00 5.99
C GLN A 249 15.74 -0.43 5.69
N TYR A 250 15.57 0.89 5.68
CA TYR A 250 14.28 1.55 5.67
C TYR A 250 14.17 2.65 4.60
N ILE A 251 12.94 2.87 4.14
CA ILE A 251 12.53 4.11 3.47
C ILE A 251 11.79 4.98 4.49
N TYR A 252 12.11 6.28 4.54
CA TYR A 252 11.46 7.28 5.37
C TYR A 252 10.55 8.17 4.51
N PHE A 253 9.37 8.49 5.01
CA PHE A 253 8.37 9.28 4.31
C PHE A 253 7.46 10.05 5.27
N ASN A 254 6.89 11.16 4.81
CA ASN A 254 5.79 11.83 5.48
C ASN A 254 4.47 11.20 5.00
N ASP A 255 3.66 10.72 5.94
CA ASP A 255 2.35 10.12 5.65
C ASP A 255 1.22 11.12 5.98
N PRO A 256 0.48 11.61 4.96
CA PRO A 256 -0.58 12.58 5.17
C PRO A 256 -1.82 11.99 5.88
N LEU A 257 -2.01 10.67 5.86
CA LEU A 257 -3.17 10.02 6.49
C LEU A 257 -2.95 9.82 7.98
N THR A 258 -1.77 9.33 8.36
CA THR A 258 -1.42 9.10 9.77
C THR A 258 -0.91 10.36 10.47
N ALA A 259 -0.54 11.39 9.70
CA ALA A 259 0.13 12.60 10.18
C ALA A 259 1.44 12.29 10.94
N ILE A 260 2.18 11.27 10.48
CA ILE A 260 3.49 10.92 11.02
C ILE A 260 4.57 11.43 10.07
N LYS A 261 5.46 12.28 10.60
CA LYS A 261 6.65 12.79 9.89
C LYS A 261 7.74 11.73 9.90
N ASN A 262 8.40 11.50 8.78
CA ASN A 262 9.47 10.51 8.64
C ASN A 262 9.05 9.11 9.16
N GLN A 263 7.79 8.72 8.94
CA GLN A 263 7.36 7.34 9.11
C GLN A 263 8.25 6.43 8.26
N LYS A 264 8.51 5.22 8.74
CA LYS A 264 9.40 4.29 8.05
C LYS A 264 8.75 2.95 7.78
N ALA A 265 9.15 2.33 6.67
CA ALA A 265 8.79 0.96 6.30
C ALA A 265 10.04 0.20 5.83
N PRO A 266 10.09 -1.14 6.00
CA PRO A 266 11.20 -1.95 5.50
C PRO A 266 11.42 -1.70 4.01
N LYS A 267 12.66 -1.41 3.63
CA LYS A 267 13.02 -0.92 2.30
C LYS A 267 12.50 -1.83 1.19
N GLN A 268 12.78 -3.13 1.28
CA GLN A 268 12.38 -4.09 0.25
C GLN A 268 10.85 -4.18 0.10
N GLU A 269 10.11 -4.17 1.22
CA GLU A 269 8.64 -4.21 1.20
C GLU A 269 8.05 -2.95 0.59
N PHE A 270 8.58 -1.78 0.95
CA PHE A 270 8.13 -0.50 0.42
C PHE A 270 8.35 -0.40 -1.08
N ILE A 271 9.56 -0.75 -1.56
CA ILE A 271 9.88 -0.74 -3.00
C ILE A 271 8.97 -1.72 -3.75
N ALA A 272 8.75 -2.92 -3.22
CA ALA A 272 7.87 -3.90 -3.86
C ALA A 272 6.40 -3.42 -3.91
N ALA A 273 5.93 -2.73 -2.87
CA ALA A 273 4.60 -2.10 -2.86
C ALA A 273 4.48 -0.99 -3.91
N TRP A 274 5.49 -0.13 -4.02
CA TRP A 274 5.57 0.93 -5.03
C TRP A 274 5.61 0.37 -6.46
N VAL A 275 6.40 -0.68 -6.71
CA VAL A 275 6.41 -1.40 -7.99
C VAL A 275 5.03 -1.97 -8.31
N GLN A 276 4.37 -2.63 -7.34
CA GLN A 276 3.03 -3.19 -7.50
C GLN A 276 1.99 -2.13 -7.87
N MET A 277 2.18 -0.89 -7.42
CA MET A 277 1.30 0.25 -7.69
C MET A 277 1.69 1.04 -8.95
N GLY A 278 2.58 0.50 -9.78
CA GLY A 278 2.90 1.04 -11.09
C GLY A 278 4.10 1.99 -11.13
N ARG A 279 5.01 1.93 -10.15
CA ARG A 279 6.26 2.71 -10.12
C ARG A 279 6.03 4.22 -10.27
N GLN A 280 4.97 4.76 -9.68
CA GLN A 280 4.57 6.16 -9.87
C GLN A 280 5.35 7.08 -8.94
N ALA A 281 6.01 8.10 -9.49
CA ALA A 281 6.85 8.99 -8.71
C ALA A 281 7.01 10.38 -9.36
N ILE A 282 6.92 11.44 -8.56
CA ILE A 282 7.10 12.83 -8.98
C ILE A 282 8.01 13.55 -8.01
N THR A 283 8.92 14.36 -8.54
CA THR A 283 9.79 15.24 -7.77
C THR A 283 10.03 16.53 -8.54
N TYR A 284 11.00 17.32 -8.12
CA TYR A 284 11.43 18.52 -8.83
C TYR A 284 12.97 18.60 -8.86
N ARG A 285 13.50 19.33 -9.85
CA ARG A 285 14.90 19.73 -9.92
C ARG A 285 15.07 21.11 -9.31
N ARG A 286 16.17 21.31 -8.58
CA ARG A 286 16.60 22.62 -8.06
C ARG A 286 17.28 23.45 -9.15
#